data_AF-N8W2D8-F1
#
_entry.id   AF-N8W2D8-F1
#
_cell.length_a   1.000
_cell.length_b   1.000
_cell.length_c   1.000
_cell.angle_alpha   90.00
_cell.angle_beta   90.00
_cell.angle_gamma   90.00
#
_symmetry.space_group_name_H-M   'P 1'
#
loop_
_entity.id
_entity.type
_entity.pdbx_description
1 polymer ?
#
loop_
_entity_poly.entity_id
_entity_poly.type
_entity_poly.pdbx_seq_one_letter_code
_entity_poly.pdbx_strand_id
1 'polypeptide(L)'
;MLGDLFNQIPQDERVDSVYSDGAYDIKQSREVIADRQAHAVIPPRKNAKPWKDTKSISLERNELLRTVKRLGRTLWKKGVLIAK
;
A
#
# COMPACT_ATOMS: atom_id res chain seq x y z
N MET A 1 12.00 -8.27 -6.44
CA MET A 1 11.86 -6.91 -7.02
C MET A 1 11.64 -5.83 -5.98
N LEU A 2 10.55 -5.80 -5.18
CA LEU A 2 10.42 -4.73 -4.16
C LEU A 2 11.38 -4.93 -2.98
N GLY A 3 11.57 -6.17 -2.51
CA GLY A 3 12.56 -6.46 -1.46
C GLY A 3 13.98 -6.03 -1.84
N ASP A 4 14.41 -6.34 -3.07
CA ASP A 4 15.73 -5.97 -3.58
C ASP A 4 15.94 -4.44 -3.65
N LEU A 5 14.86 -3.68 -3.83
CA LEU A 5 14.91 -2.22 -3.80
C LEU A 5 15.12 -1.71 -2.36
N PHE A 6 14.40 -2.28 -1.38
CA PHE A 6 14.58 -1.92 0.02
C PHE A 6 15.95 -2.29 0.58
N ASN A 7 16.57 -3.36 0.06
CA ASN A 7 17.94 -3.76 0.42
C ASN A 7 19.01 -2.75 0.00
N GLN A 8 18.69 -1.82 -0.89
CA GLN A 8 19.59 -0.72 -1.27
C GLN A 8 19.56 0.43 -0.27
N ILE A 9 18.51 0.51 0.56
CA ILE A 9 18.38 1.53 1.60
C ILE A 9 18.95 0.92 2.89
N PRO A 10 19.89 1.59 3.57
CA PRO A 10 20.42 1.13 4.85
C PRO A 10 19.30 0.78 5.85
N GLN A 11 19.53 -0.22 6.68
CA GLN A 11 18.48 -0.73 7.56
C GLN A 11 18.12 0.26 8.68
N ASP A 12 19.09 1.09 9.06
CA ASP A 12 18.97 2.21 10.00
C ASP A 12 18.25 3.44 9.42
N GLU A 13 18.16 3.54 8.10
CA GLU A 13 17.39 4.61 7.46
C GLU A 13 15.88 4.28 7.52
N ARG A 14 15.13 5.19 8.16
CA ARG A 14 13.68 5.06 8.33
C ARG A 14 12.94 5.46 7.07
N VAL A 15 12.15 4.54 6.53
CA VAL A 15 11.20 4.83 5.45
C VAL A 15 9.84 5.12 6.07
N ASP A 16 9.34 6.34 5.92
CA ASP A 16 8.03 6.71 6.48
C ASP A 16 6.87 6.15 5.66
N SER A 17 6.90 6.35 4.34
CA SER A 17 5.85 5.90 3.45
C SER A 17 6.39 5.49 2.08
N VAL A 18 5.68 4.55 1.44
CA VAL A 18 6.03 4.00 0.14
C VAL A 18 4.88 4.22 -0.79
N TYR A 19 5.10 5.08 -1.77
CA TYR A 19 4.18 5.30 -2.86
C TYR A 19 4.50 4.35 -4.01
N SER A 20 3.50 3.61 -4.49
CA SER A 20 3.64 2.76 -5.66
C SER A 20 2.34 2.69 -6.46
N ASP A 21 2.41 2.16 -7.66
CA ASP A 21 1.24 1.94 -8.49
C ASP A 21 0.45 0.68 -8.06
N GLY A 22 -0.78 0.55 -8.57
CA GLY A 22 -1.66 -0.55 -8.20
C GLY A 22 -1.20 -1.94 -8.67
N ALA A 23 -0.16 -2.05 -9.51
CA ALA A 23 0.46 -3.33 -9.83
C ALA A 23 1.08 -3.97 -8.58
N TYR A 24 1.60 -3.15 -7.66
CA TYR A 24 2.20 -3.55 -6.39
C TYR A 24 1.17 -3.75 -5.25
N ASP A 25 -0.14 -3.67 -5.52
CA ASP A 25 -1.19 -4.04 -4.54
C ASP A 25 -1.31 -5.57 -4.40
N ILE A 26 -0.21 -6.21 -4.02
CA ILE A 26 -0.07 -7.63 -3.73
C ILE A 26 0.43 -7.83 -2.30
N LYS A 27 0.16 -9.01 -1.71
CA LYS A 27 0.50 -9.30 -0.31
C LYS A 27 1.99 -9.14 -0.03
N GLN A 28 2.82 -9.77 -0.87
CA GLN A 28 4.28 -9.76 -0.70
C GLN A 28 4.85 -8.33 -0.66
N SER A 29 4.37 -7.44 -1.53
CA SER A 29 4.83 -6.04 -1.52
C SER A 29 4.45 -5.32 -0.24
N ARG A 30 3.23 -5.54 0.27
CA ARG A 30 2.80 -4.92 1.52
C ARG A 30 3.49 -5.52 2.75
N GLU A 31 3.83 -6.80 2.72
CA GLU A 31 4.63 -7.46 3.77
C GLU A 31 6.03 -6.83 3.84
N VAL A 32 6.74 -6.70 2.72
CA VAL A 32 8.06 -6.03 2.67
C VAL A 32 8.01 -4.59 3.20
N ILE A 33 6.96 -3.84 2.87
CA ILE A 33 6.77 -2.46 3.35
C ILE A 33 6.50 -2.44 4.87
N ALA A 34 5.67 -3.37 5.36
CA ALA A 34 5.37 -3.51 6.78
C ALA A 34 6.59 -3.94 7.61
N ASP A 35 7.45 -4.80 7.06
CA ASP A 35 8.71 -5.22 7.68
C ASP A 35 9.66 -4.03 7.90
N ARG A 36 9.59 -3.01 7.03
CA ARG A 36 10.32 -1.74 7.18
C ARG A 36 9.56 -0.71 8.01
N GLN A 37 8.42 -1.10 8.61
CA GLN A 37 7.53 -0.25 9.40
C GLN A 37 7.06 1.02 8.64
N ALA A 38 7.00 0.93 7.31
CA ALA A 38 6.61 2.03 6.44
C ALA A 38 5.12 1.95 6.08
N HIS A 39 4.51 3.10 5.77
CA HIS A 39 3.11 3.16 5.33
C HIS A 39 2.95 2.89 3.82
N ALA A 40 2.11 1.93 3.45
CA ALA A 40 1.89 1.56 2.05
C ALA A 40 0.81 2.42 1.37
N VAL A 41 1.22 3.44 0.63
CA VAL A 41 0.33 4.30 -0.17
C VAL A 41 0.16 3.74 -1.58
N ILE A 42 -0.54 2.60 -1.67
CA ILE A 42 -0.73 1.86 -2.92
C ILE A 42 -2.22 1.88 -3.33
N PRO A 43 -2.57 2.41 -4.52
CA PRO A 43 -3.93 2.37 -5.01
C PRO A 43 -4.40 0.93 -5.23
N PRO A 44 -5.52 0.50 -4.61
CA PRO A 44 -6.12 -0.79 -4.93
C PRO A 44 -6.49 -0.85 -6.41
N ARG A 45 -6.47 -1.99 -7.10
CA ARG A 45 -6.90 -2.08 -8.52
C ARG A 45 -8.41 -1.86 -8.71
N LYS A 46 -8.89 -1.51 -9.92
CA LYS A 46 -10.32 -1.19 -10.19
C LYS A 46 -11.26 -2.31 -9.74
N ASN A 47 -10.87 -3.56 -10.00
CA ASN A 47 -11.65 -4.76 -9.67
C ASN A 47 -11.05 -5.53 -8.48
N ALA A 48 -10.33 -4.82 -7.59
CA ALA A 48 -9.78 -5.43 -6.40
C ALA A 48 -10.90 -6.03 -5.54
N LYS A 49 -10.71 -7.30 -5.16
CA LYS A 49 -11.55 -8.01 -4.20
C LYS A 49 -10.89 -7.99 -2.81
N PRO A 50 -11.65 -7.96 -1.72
CA PRO A 50 -11.11 -8.12 -0.38
C PRO A 50 -10.28 -9.40 -0.26
N TRP A 51 -9.17 -9.34 0.49
CA TRP A 51 -8.46 -10.55 0.89
C TRP A 51 -9.21 -11.22 2.04
N LYS A 52 -9.25 -12.55 2.04
CA LYS A 52 -10.08 -13.35 2.96
C LYS A 52 -9.41 -13.64 4.32
N ASP A 53 -8.09 -13.51 4.40
CA ASP A 53 -7.38 -13.78 5.65
C ASP A 53 -7.51 -12.62 6.65
N THR A 54 -7.16 -12.90 7.90
CA THR A 54 -7.30 -12.00 9.05
C THR A 54 -6.01 -11.29 9.42
N LYS A 55 -4.98 -11.30 8.55
CA LYS A 55 -3.73 -10.57 8.81
C LYS A 55 -4.00 -9.06 8.86
N SER A 56 -3.28 -8.31 9.71
CA SER A 56 -3.44 -6.84 9.83
C SER A 56 -3.33 -6.14 8.47
N ILE A 57 -2.31 -6.49 7.69
CA ILE A 57 -2.05 -5.96 6.34
C ILE A 57 -3.28 -6.15 5.43
N SER A 58 -3.98 -7.27 5.54
CA SER A 58 -5.17 -7.56 4.76
C SER A 58 -6.37 -6.75 5.23
N LEU A 59 -6.55 -6.60 6.53
CA LEU A 59 -7.62 -5.80 7.11
C LEU A 59 -7.46 -4.32 6.75
N GLU A 60 -6.27 -3.76 6.93
CA GLU A 60 -5.92 -2.38 6.56
C GLU A 60 -6.15 -2.11 5.07
N ARG A 61 -5.65 -3.01 4.21
CA ARG A 61 -5.85 -2.91 2.76
C ARG A 61 -7.33 -3.03 2.37
N ASN A 62 -8.09 -3.88 3.04
CA ASN A 62 -9.52 -4.04 2.78
C ASN A 62 -10.32 -2.78 3.19
N GLU A 63 -9.95 -2.14 4.31
CA GLU A 63 -10.55 -0.85 4.71
C GLU A 63 -10.19 0.29 3.75
N LEU A 64 -8.94 0.32 3.26
CA LEU A 64 -8.54 1.21 2.17
C LEU A 64 -9.39 0.96 0.91
N LEU A 65 -9.59 -0.30 0.52
CA LEU A 65 -10.42 -0.67 -0.63
C LEU A 65 -11.88 -0.20 -0.45
N ARG A 66 -12.47 -0.33 0.75
CA ARG A 66 -13.81 0.18 1.06
C ARG A 66 -13.87 1.70 0.95
N THR A 67 -12.87 2.40 1.47
CA THR A 67 -12.76 3.85 1.41
C THR A 67 -12.65 4.35 -0.03
N VAL A 68 -11.81 3.73 -0.85
CA VAL A 68 -11.67 4.07 -2.28
C VAL A 68 -12.96 3.82 -3.04
N LYS A 69 -13.70 2.74 -2.74
CA LYS A 69 -15.01 2.47 -3.36
C LYS A 69 -16.06 3.51 -2.98
N ARG A 70 -16.04 4.00 -1.73
CA ARG A 70 -16.98 5.02 -1.24
C ARG A 70 -16.66 6.42 -1.79
N LEU A 71 -15.40 6.84 -1.76
CA LEU A 71 -14.97 8.17 -2.21
C LEU A 71 -14.84 8.29 -3.72
N GLY A 72 -14.65 7.17 -4.42
CA GLY A 72 -14.30 7.17 -5.82
C GLY A 72 -12.80 7.33 -6.05
N ARG A 73 -12.30 6.63 -7.06
CA ARG A 73 -10.86 6.48 -7.34
C ARG A 73 -10.17 7.80 -7.71
N THR A 74 -10.87 8.69 -8.40
CA THR A 74 -10.37 10.00 -8.82
C THR A 74 -10.13 10.91 -7.61
N LEU A 75 -11.08 10.96 -6.67
CA LEU A 75 -10.96 11.77 -5.47
C LEU A 75 -9.88 11.23 -4.54
N TRP A 76 -9.81 9.91 -4.37
CA TRP A 76 -8.75 9.30 -3.58
C TRP A 76 -7.35 9.63 -4.14
N LYS A 77 -7.15 9.52 -5.47
CA LYS A 77 -5.88 9.88 -6.10
C LYS A 77 -5.50 11.34 -5.87
N LYS A 78 -6.47 12.26 -5.94
CA LYS A 78 -6.23 13.69 -5.62
C LYS A 78 -5.79 13.86 -4.18
N GLY A 79 -6.48 13.23 -3.23
CA GLY A 79 -6.09 13.29 -1.81
C GLY A 79 -4.69 12.74 -1.56
N VAL A 80 -4.33 11.63 -2.19
CA VAL A 80 -2.98 11.05 -2.10
C VAL A 80 -1.92 11.95 -2.74
N LEU A 81 -2.23 12.62 -3.86
CA LEU A 81 -1.30 13.57 -4.50
C LEU A 81 -1.07 14.83 -3.64
N ILE A 82 -2.06 15.24 -2.86
CA ILE A 82 -1.97 16.39 -1.94
C ILE A 82 -1.21 16.02 -0.65
N ALA A 83 -1.17 14.74 -0.29
CA ALA A 83 -0.47 14.22 0.88
C ALA A 83 0.98 13.76 0.60
N LYS A 84 1.50 13.98 -0.61
CA LYS A 84 2.91 13.84 -0.97
C LYS A 84 3.64 15.16 -0.76
#